data_AF-A0A1G7Z2Q4-F1
#
_entry.id   AF-A0A1G7Z2Q4-F1
#
_cell.length_a   1.000
_cell.length_b   1.000
_cell.length_c   1.000
_cell.angle_alpha   90.00
_cell.angle_beta   90.00
_cell.angle_gamma   90.00
#
_symmetry.space_group_name_H-M   'P 1'
#
loop_
_entity.id
_entity.type
_entity.pdbx_description
1 polymer ?
#
loop_
_entity_poly.entity_id
_entity_poly.type
_entity_poly.pdbx_seq_one_letter_code
_entity_poly.pdbx_strand_id
1 'polypeptide(L)'
;MPRLTAFRLLAAFLLAFLAVPVAAQQENLLQAEEAFRFSIERSADQRIELRWEIEEGYYLYRDHLEAKDAVTGAAVPLQTEAGVVETEDANFGPSEVYYLEAIARLGADAPAQVAVTYQGCKKDSICYPPLTLTVDTASLQVSEPVVGFGVAAPPAPTSSGTGNGGFNLAADTLGGGMVGSLLASGGAIWVVASFLAFGLLLAFTPCVLPMYPILSATLAREGEALTARRGFVLSLAYVLAMAAAFGLLGIVAAWSGQNLQMVLQSPWAIGTVALIFVVLATSMFGLFELQLPTAWVSRMAGVQAGSRGSVGGAAGMGFLSALIVGPCVTAPLAAALLYIAQTGDAYLGAAALFALGLGQGIPLIAFGTMGSRALPRAGAWMVQVKYAFGFVFLGAAIWMVSRVLPPQATLALWAALLLLAAVFLGAVDRLTADAGAGLRFRKATGLAASLAGVILAIGAASGGTDPLRPLAHFGMGSSGQQVAETEMTFVSANSTPELEQAMASADGRPAFVYFTADWCVICKTIERDLFPSADVVAGLDGFQRIKVDLTDFNQENHGLMRDLAVVGPPTMIFFDADAAEPNGTRLIGDVGVDTLLASIAQARQ
;
A
#
# COMPACT_ATOMS: atom_id res chain seq x y z
N MET A 1 27.86 -24.90 -25.14
CA MET A 1 28.09 -25.52 -23.82
C MET A 1 27.93 -24.59 -22.60
N PRO A 2 28.07 -23.23 -22.63
CA PRO A 2 27.89 -22.39 -21.42
C PRO A 2 26.41 -22.16 -21.01
N ARG A 3 25.45 -22.51 -21.87
CA ARG A 3 24.01 -22.39 -21.57
C ARG A 3 23.51 -23.44 -20.57
N LEU A 4 24.17 -24.60 -20.46
CA LEU A 4 23.75 -25.68 -19.56
C LEU A 4 24.16 -25.42 -18.10
N THR A 5 25.29 -24.74 -17.87
CA THR A 5 25.77 -24.40 -16.52
C THR A 5 24.97 -23.26 -15.90
N ALA A 6 24.60 -22.24 -16.70
CA ALA A 6 23.67 -21.20 -16.27
C ALA A 6 22.27 -21.75 -15.95
N PHE A 7 21.79 -22.70 -16.77
CA PHE A 7 20.51 -23.38 -16.50
C PHE A 7 20.55 -24.21 -15.21
N ARG A 8 21.66 -24.90 -14.92
CA ARG A 8 21.84 -25.66 -13.67
C ARG A 8 21.95 -24.77 -12.43
N LEU A 9 22.62 -23.63 -12.54
CA LEU A 9 22.73 -22.65 -11.44
C LEU A 9 21.40 -21.95 -11.17
N LEU A 10 20.68 -21.56 -12.23
CA LEU A 10 19.36 -20.95 -12.09
C LEU A 10 18.32 -21.97 -11.60
N ALA A 11 18.37 -23.22 -12.08
CA ALA A 11 17.54 -24.30 -11.56
C ALA A 11 17.86 -24.62 -10.11
N ALA A 12 19.13 -24.59 -9.70
CA ALA A 12 19.52 -24.76 -8.29
C ALA A 12 19.04 -23.59 -7.42
N PHE A 13 19.06 -22.36 -7.94
CA PHE A 13 18.54 -21.19 -7.23
C PHE A 13 17.00 -21.20 -7.14
N LEU A 14 16.32 -21.63 -8.21
CA LEU A 14 14.86 -21.82 -8.22
C LEU A 14 14.45 -22.99 -7.32
N LEU A 15 15.21 -24.09 -7.30
CA LEU A 15 15.00 -25.23 -6.39
C LEU A 15 15.29 -24.87 -4.93
N ALA A 16 16.27 -24.01 -4.66
CA ALA A 16 16.52 -23.49 -3.32
C ALA A 16 15.38 -22.55 -2.86
N PHE A 17 14.79 -21.78 -3.78
CA PHE A 17 13.60 -20.96 -3.50
C PHE A 17 12.31 -21.79 -3.36
N LEU A 18 12.19 -22.90 -4.09
CA LEU A 18 11.07 -23.84 -4.01
C LEU A 18 11.19 -24.83 -2.84
N ALA A 19 12.38 -24.97 -2.24
CA ALA A 19 12.62 -25.84 -1.09
C ALA A 19 12.32 -25.16 0.26
N VAL A 20 11.84 -23.91 0.27
CA VAL A 20 11.17 -23.36 1.44
C VAL A 20 9.91 -24.20 1.68
N PRO A 21 9.70 -24.77 2.88
CA PRO A 21 8.60 -25.69 3.09
C PRO A 21 7.29 -24.96 2.83
N VAL A 22 6.61 -25.38 1.77
CA VAL A 22 5.23 -25.04 1.47
C VAL A 22 4.38 -25.78 2.51
N ALA A 23 4.17 -25.15 3.66
CA ALA A 23 3.02 -25.45 4.50
C ALA A 23 1.83 -24.70 3.88
N ALA A 24 1.22 -25.33 2.87
CA ALA A 24 -0.04 -24.89 2.33
C ALA A 24 -1.16 -25.32 3.28
N GLN A 25 -1.79 -24.36 3.95
CA GLN A 25 -3.22 -24.46 4.30
C GLN A 25 -3.77 -23.08 4.63
N GLN A 26 -4.10 -22.28 3.61
CA GLN A 26 -5.07 -21.21 3.80
C GLN A 26 -6.40 -21.72 3.24
N GLU A 27 -7.02 -22.62 4.01
CA GLU A 27 -8.44 -22.92 3.80
C GLU A 27 -9.20 -21.62 3.93
N ASN A 28 -9.89 -21.26 2.83
CA ASN A 28 -10.86 -20.19 2.67
C ASN A 28 -11.17 -19.46 3.98
N LEU A 29 -10.47 -18.34 4.22
CA LEU A 29 -10.86 -17.41 5.27
C LEU A 29 -12.20 -16.80 4.86
N LEU A 30 -13.22 -17.01 5.68
CA LEU A 30 -14.54 -16.42 5.49
C LEU A 30 -14.49 -14.94 5.85
N GLN A 31 -15.41 -14.13 5.32
CA GLN A 31 -15.59 -12.78 5.84
C GLN A 31 -16.13 -12.85 7.27
N ALA A 32 -15.88 -11.82 8.09
CA ALA A 32 -16.24 -11.90 9.50
C ALA A 32 -17.75 -12.06 9.70
N GLU A 33 -18.55 -11.44 8.85
CA GLU A 33 -20.01 -11.54 8.84
C GLU A 33 -20.52 -12.93 8.41
N GLU A 34 -19.74 -13.63 7.57
CA GLU A 34 -20.03 -15.00 7.16
C GLU A 34 -19.59 -16.02 8.21
N ALA A 35 -18.49 -15.75 8.90
CA ALA A 35 -17.94 -16.58 9.97
C ALA A 35 -18.71 -16.46 11.29
N PHE A 36 -19.27 -15.28 11.57
CA PHE A 36 -20.04 -14.96 12.78
C PHE A 36 -21.41 -14.39 12.38
N ARG A 37 -22.36 -15.26 12.05
CA ARG A 37 -23.69 -14.82 11.61
C ARG A 37 -24.50 -14.36 12.80
N PHE A 38 -24.72 -13.06 12.86
CA PHE A 38 -25.47 -12.42 13.94
C PHE A 38 -26.98 -12.40 13.65
N SER A 39 -27.78 -12.79 14.63
CA SER A 39 -29.23 -12.65 14.62
C SER A 39 -29.75 -12.13 15.96
N ILE A 40 -30.91 -11.48 15.91
CA ILE A 40 -31.57 -10.92 17.07
C ILE A 40 -33.01 -11.39 17.12
N GLU A 41 -33.42 -11.88 18.29
CA GLU A 41 -34.77 -12.33 18.53
C GLU A 41 -35.29 -11.81 19.86
N ARG A 42 -36.61 -11.64 19.96
CA ARG A 42 -37.27 -11.31 21.22
C ARG A 42 -37.81 -12.58 21.85
N SER A 43 -37.28 -12.95 23.01
CA SER A 43 -37.67 -14.16 23.74
C SER A 43 -39.06 -14.00 24.38
N ALA A 44 -39.67 -15.13 24.76
CA ALA A 44 -41.01 -15.19 25.36
C ALA A 44 -41.15 -14.34 26.64
N ASP A 45 -40.03 -14.11 27.35
CA ASP A 45 -39.96 -13.31 28.58
C ASP A 45 -39.79 -11.79 28.32
N GLN A 46 -40.01 -11.30 27.10
CA GLN A 46 -39.76 -9.90 26.68
C GLN A 46 -38.28 -9.46 26.74
N ARG A 47 -37.35 -10.40 26.96
CA ARG A 47 -35.91 -10.16 26.87
C ARG A 47 -35.43 -10.23 25.43
N ILE A 48 -34.39 -9.46 25.12
CA ILE A 48 -33.77 -9.46 23.79
C ILE A 48 -32.60 -10.43 23.81
N GLU A 49 -32.63 -11.39 22.89
CA GLU A 49 -31.61 -12.41 22.72
C GLU A 49 -30.78 -12.11 21.48
N LEU A 50 -29.47 -12.01 21.67
CA LEU A 50 -28.46 -11.81 20.67
C LEU A 50 -27.79 -13.17 20.42
N ARG A 51 -27.79 -13.62 19.17
CA ARG A 51 -27.33 -14.95 18.78
C ARG A 51 -26.26 -14.83 17.71
N TRP A 52 -25.15 -15.53 17.90
CA TRP A 52 -24.10 -15.69 16.90
C TRP A 52 -24.03 -17.16 16.51
N GLU A 53 -24.26 -17.48 15.24
CA GLU A 53 -23.91 -18.77 14.65
C GLU A 53 -22.47 -18.69 14.13
N ILE A 54 -21.61 -19.56 14.66
CA ILE A 54 -20.16 -19.54 14.41
C ILE A 54 -19.81 -20.75 13.53
N GLU A 55 -19.13 -20.50 12.41
CA GLU A 55 -18.74 -21.59 11.50
C GLU A 55 -17.69 -22.53 12.11
N GLU A 56 -17.66 -23.79 11.67
CA GLU A 56 -16.66 -24.76 12.14
C GLU A 56 -15.22 -24.25 11.91
N GLY A 57 -14.40 -24.31 12.98
CA GLY A 57 -13.02 -23.81 12.95
C GLY A 57 -12.85 -22.35 13.39
N TYR A 58 -13.93 -21.65 13.73
CA TYR A 58 -13.92 -20.30 14.29
C TYR A 58 -14.41 -20.31 15.75
N TYR A 59 -14.02 -19.30 16.51
CA TYR A 59 -14.44 -19.11 17.90
C TYR A 59 -14.55 -17.63 18.26
N LEU A 60 -15.41 -17.32 19.22
CA LEU A 60 -15.71 -15.96 19.68
C LEU A 60 -15.31 -15.82 21.15
N TYR A 61 -14.63 -14.74 21.52
CA TYR A 61 -14.22 -14.54 22.92
C TYR A 61 -15.35 -14.01 23.77
N ARG A 62 -15.57 -14.63 24.92
CA ARG A 62 -16.53 -14.16 25.91
C ARG A 62 -16.13 -12.80 26.49
N ASP A 63 -14.85 -12.62 26.77
CA ASP A 63 -14.32 -11.41 27.42
C ASP A 63 -14.33 -10.19 26.48
N HIS A 64 -14.44 -10.39 25.17
CA HIS A 64 -14.55 -9.34 24.18
C HIS A 64 -15.99 -9.13 23.67
N LEU A 65 -16.99 -9.66 24.39
CA LEU A 65 -18.40 -9.45 24.12
C LEU A 65 -18.95 -8.32 25.01
N GLU A 66 -19.12 -7.13 24.43
CA GLU A 66 -19.56 -5.93 25.15
C GLU A 66 -20.84 -5.34 24.56
N ALA A 67 -21.68 -4.74 25.40
CA ALA A 67 -22.84 -3.95 24.98
C ALA A 67 -22.79 -2.56 25.63
N LYS A 68 -22.98 -1.51 24.83
CA LYS A 68 -23.03 -0.11 25.27
C LYS A 68 -24.25 0.57 24.68
N ASP A 69 -24.79 1.56 25.38
CA ASP A 69 -25.81 2.45 24.82
C ASP A 69 -25.19 3.24 23.66
N ALA A 70 -25.79 3.20 22.48
CA ALA A 70 -25.24 3.86 21.29
C ALA A 70 -25.29 5.40 21.37
N VAL A 71 -26.14 5.95 22.25
CA VAL A 71 -26.35 7.39 22.43
C VAL A 71 -25.54 7.90 23.62
N THR A 72 -25.55 7.20 24.75
CA THR A 72 -24.90 7.66 25.98
C THR A 72 -23.53 7.04 26.23
N GLY A 73 -23.18 5.96 25.53
CA GLY A 73 -21.93 5.20 25.74
C GLY A 73 -21.90 4.41 27.05
N ALA A 74 -22.96 4.44 27.84
CA ALA A 74 -23.05 3.73 29.12
C ALA A 74 -23.04 2.21 28.89
N ALA A 75 -22.34 1.47 29.75
CA ALA A 75 -22.29 0.02 29.69
C ALA A 75 -23.69 -0.57 29.95
N VAL A 76 -24.15 -1.43 29.02
CA VAL A 76 -25.40 -2.16 29.15
C VAL A 76 -25.06 -3.58 29.61
N PRO A 77 -25.59 -4.05 30.76
CA PRO A 77 -25.23 -5.36 31.28
C PRO A 77 -25.72 -6.45 30.33
N LEU A 78 -24.79 -7.29 29.90
CA LEU A 78 -25.03 -8.41 29.01
C LEU A 78 -24.95 -9.72 29.80
N GLN A 79 -26.02 -10.50 29.78
CA GLN A 79 -26.04 -11.83 30.42
C GLN A 79 -25.59 -12.88 29.40
N THR A 80 -24.41 -13.45 29.61
CA THR A 80 -23.81 -14.47 28.73
C THR A 80 -23.79 -15.83 29.41
N GLU A 81 -23.85 -16.90 28.63
CA GLU A 81 -23.72 -18.27 29.14
C GLU A 81 -22.24 -18.59 29.45
N ALA A 82 -21.95 -19.68 30.17
CA ALA A 82 -20.55 -20.04 30.44
C ALA A 82 -19.85 -20.46 29.14
N GLY A 83 -18.66 -19.92 28.87
CA GLY A 83 -17.84 -20.30 27.72
C GLY A 83 -17.05 -21.59 27.97
N VAL A 84 -16.39 -22.08 26.92
CA VAL A 84 -15.38 -23.14 27.03
C VAL A 84 -14.03 -22.47 27.27
N VAL A 85 -13.28 -22.91 28.28
CA VAL A 85 -11.94 -22.38 28.54
C VAL A 85 -10.97 -23.01 27.53
N GLU A 86 -10.53 -22.23 26.54
CA GLU A 86 -9.46 -22.66 25.62
C GLU A 86 -8.13 -22.33 26.30
N THR A 87 -7.40 -23.37 26.70
CA THR A 87 -6.13 -23.23 27.45
C THR A 87 -4.90 -23.10 26.53
N GLU A 88 -5.05 -23.40 25.24
CA GLU A 88 -3.99 -23.38 24.24
C GLU A 88 -4.23 -22.34 23.14
N ASP A 89 -4.77 -21.16 23.48
CA ASP A 89 -4.89 -20.08 22.50
C ASP A 89 -3.53 -19.40 22.27
N ALA A 90 -3.01 -19.53 21.05
CA ALA A 90 -1.75 -18.93 20.63
C ALA A 90 -1.80 -17.39 20.50
N ASN A 91 -2.99 -16.80 20.45
CA ASN A 91 -3.19 -15.36 20.24
C ASN A 91 -3.26 -14.59 21.56
N PHE A 92 -4.14 -15.01 22.49
CA PHE A 92 -4.41 -14.27 23.73
C PHE A 92 -4.17 -15.09 25.01
N GLY A 93 -3.73 -16.35 24.90
CA GLY A 93 -3.55 -17.24 26.04
C GLY A 93 -4.88 -17.77 26.60
N PRO A 94 -4.89 -18.35 27.82
CA PRO A 94 -6.06 -19.04 28.35
C PRO A 94 -7.25 -18.10 28.50
N SER A 95 -8.29 -18.30 27.69
CA SER A 95 -9.47 -17.42 27.61
C SER A 95 -10.76 -18.22 27.47
N GLU A 96 -11.88 -17.63 27.88
CA GLU A 96 -13.20 -18.25 27.69
C GLU A 96 -13.75 -17.90 26.30
N VAL A 97 -14.05 -18.94 25.52
CA VAL A 97 -14.48 -18.82 24.12
C VAL A 97 -15.77 -19.60 23.87
N TYR A 98 -16.51 -19.19 22.84
CA TYR A 98 -17.67 -19.90 22.31
C TYR A 98 -17.34 -20.53 20.96
N TYR A 99 -17.76 -21.78 20.77
CA TYR A 99 -17.69 -22.51 19.51
C TYR A 99 -19.10 -22.81 19.03
N LEU A 100 -19.30 -22.79 17.71
CA LEU A 100 -20.57 -23.09 17.01
C LEU A 100 -21.71 -22.10 17.28
N GLU A 101 -21.89 -21.69 18.53
CA GLU A 101 -22.98 -20.81 18.95
C GLU A 101 -22.57 -19.96 20.15
N ALA A 102 -22.94 -18.67 20.13
CA ALA A 102 -22.91 -17.81 21.30
C ALA A 102 -24.29 -17.16 21.49
N ILE A 103 -24.77 -17.13 22.74
CA ILE A 103 -26.02 -16.48 23.12
C ILE A 103 -25.75 -15.46 24.21
N ALA A 104 -26.23 -14.24 24.00
CA ALA A 104 -26.20 -13.18 25.00
C ALA A 104 -27.56 -12.51 25.14
N ARG A 105 -27.94 -12.16 26.37
CA ARG A 105 -29.25 -11.62 26.69
C ARG A 105 -29.13 -10.21 27.26
N LEU A 106 -29.87 -9.28 26.68
CA LEU A 106 -30.02 -7.92 27.20
C LEU A 106 -31.17 -7.88 28.21
N GLY A 107 -31.05 -7.00 29.20
CA GLY A 107 -32.12 -6.74 30.17
C GLY A 107 -33.37 -6.15 29.51
N ALA A 108 -34.53 -6.28 30.15
CA ALA A 108 -35.80 -5.74 29.64
C ALA A 108 -35.81 -4.20 29.54
N ASP A 109 -34.94 -3.53 30.32
CA ASP A 109 -34.76 -2.08 30.35
C ASP A 109 -33.65 -1.58 29.39
N ALA A 110 -33.27 -2.40 28.41
CA ALA A 110 -32.23 -2.02 27.45
C ALA A 110 -32.61 -0.75 26.66
N PRO A 111 -31.67 0.16 26.39
CA PRO A 111 -31.93 1.40 25.67
C PRO A 111 -32.38 1.12 24.22
N ALA A 112 -33.02 2.11 23.59
CA ALA A 112 -33.57 1.99 22.24
C ALA A 112 -32.53 1.62 21.19
N GLN A 113 -31.27 2.04 21.38
CA GLN A 113 -30.15 1.71 20.51
C GLN A 113 -28.97 1.18 21.34
N VAL A 114 -28.53 -0.03 21.05
CA VAL A 114 -27.43 -0.71 21.74
C VAL A 114 -26.32 -1.01 20.75
N ALA A 115 -25.11 -0.52 21.00
CA ALA A 115 -23.90 -0.89 20.29
C ALA A 115 -23.32 -2.17 20.90
N VAL A 116 -23.37 -3.28 20.16
CA VAL A 116 -22.85 -4.58 20.56
C VAL A 116 -21.52 -4.81 19.87
N THR A 117 -20.45 -4.97 20.66
CA THR A 117 -19.09 -5.24 20.17
C THR A 117 -18.75 -6.70 20.43
N TYR A 118 -18.21 -7.38 19.42
CA TYR A 118 -17.72 -8.76 19.56
C TYR A 118 -16.44 -8.98 18.76
N GLN A 119 -15.65 -9.96 19.17
CA GLN A 119 -14.42 -10.34 18.48
C GLN A 119 -14.29 -11.87 18.44
N GLY A 120 -13.88 -12.39 17.29
CA GLY A 120 -13.58 -13.80 17.12
C GLY A 120 -12.36 -14.05 16.25
N CYS A 121 -11.86 -15.28 16.31
CA CYS A 121 -10.69 -15.73 15.56
C CYS A 121 -10.96 -17.06 14.87
N LYS A 122 -10.14 -17.34 13.86
CA LYS A 122 -10.00 -18.68 13.32
C LYS A 122 -8.92 -19.43 14.10
N LYS A 123 -9.20 -20.68 14.48
CA LYS A 123 -8.23 -21.55 15.17
C LYS A 123 -6.94 -21.65 14.35
N ASP A 124 -5.79 -21.47 15.03
CA ASP A 124 -4.43 -21.55 14.48
C ASP A 124 -4.13 -20.63 13.29
N SER A 125 -4.84 -19.50 13.13
CA SER A 125 -4.67 -18.61 11.98
C SER A 125 -4.70 -17.11 12.34
N ILE A 126 -5.83 -16.44 12.11
CA ILE A 126 -5.95 -14.98 12.24
C ILE A 126 -7.15 -14.61 13.13
N CYS A 127 -7.01 -13.50 13.83
CA CYS A 127 -8.08 -12.87 14.58
C CYS A 127 -8.70 -11.73 13.78
N TYR A 128 -10.03 -11.68 13.77
CA TYR A 128 -10.74 -10.56 13.17
C TYR A 128 -10.66 -9.35 14.12
N PRO A 129 -10.65 -8.11 13.59
CA PRO A 129 -10.77 -6.93 14.43
C PRO A 129 -12.13 -6.92 15.15
N PRO A 130 -12.26 -6.23 16.30
CA PRO A 130 -13.53 -6.09 16.98
C PRO A 130 -14.59 -5.44 16.08
N LEU A 131 -15.76 -6.06 16.00
CA LEU A 131 -16.88 -5.61 15.17
C LEU A 131 -17.95 -5.00 16.06
N THR A 132 -18.42 -3.81 15.71
CA THR A 132 -19.52 -3.14 16.43
C THR A 132 -20.77 -3.09 15.57
N LEU A 133 -21.87 -3.63 16.08
CA LEU A 133 -23.21 -3.59 15.49
C LEU A 133 -24.09 -2.67 16.32
N THR A 134 -24.81 -1.74 15.69
CA THR A 134 -25.88 -1.00 16.38
C THR A 134 -27.20 -1.73 16.19
N VAL A 135 -27.82 -2.08 17.31
CA VAL A 135 -29.08 -2.80 17.41
C VAL A 135 -30.17 -1.85 17.89
N ASP A 136 -31.24 -1.72 17.13
CA ASP A 136 -32.47 -1.08 17.59
C ASP A 136 -33.33 -2.11 18.35
N THR A 137 -33.49 -1.92 19.65
CA THR A 137 -34.19 -2.85 20.53
C THR A 137 -35.71 -2.85 20.35
N ALA A 138 -36.27 -1.80 19.74
CA ALA A 138 -37.69 -1.64 19.47
C ALA A 138 -38.09 -2.26 18.13
N SER A 139 -37.29 -2.04 17.09
CA SER A 139 -37.56 -2.56 15.73
C SER A 139 -36.85 -3.89 15.43
N LEU A 140 -35.94 -4.33 16.30
CA LEU A 140 -35.04 -5.48 16.11
C LEU A 140 -34.22 -5.38 14.83
N GLN A 141 -34.00 -4.15 14.33
CA GLN A 141 -33.16 -3.90 13.16
C GLN A 141 -31.70 -3.78 13.59
N VAL A 142 -30.83 -4.39 12.79
CA VAL A 142 -29.39 -4.38 12.99
C VAL A 142 -28.78 -3.57 11.85
N SER A 143 -27.96 -2.59 12.20
CA SER A 143 -27.14 -1.84 11.24
C SER A 143 -26.01 -2.70 10.67
N GLU A 144 -25.54 -2.37 9.46
CA GLU A 144 -24.38 -3.07 8.86
C GLU A 144 -23.15 -2.96 9.79
N PRO A 145 -22.36 -4.05 9.95
CA PRO A 145 -21.17 -4.04 10.79
C PRO A 145 -20.18 -2.99 10.32
N VAL A 146 -19.82 -2.08 11.23
CA VAL A 146 -18.74 -1.13 10.96
C VAL A 146 -17.43 -1.87 11.22
N VAL A 147 -16.83 -2.38 10.14
CA VAL A 147 -15.48 -2.95 10.16
C VAL A 147 -14.48 -1.78 10.15
N GLY A 148 -13.70 -1.65 11.22
CA GLY A 148 -12.80 -0.51 11.43
C GLY A 148 -11.55 -0.51 10.54
N PHE A 149 -11.71 -0.16 9.25
CA PHE A 149 -10.82 0.75 8.53
C PHE A 149 -11.75 1.73 7.81
N GLY A 150 -11.90 2.94 8.34
CA GLY A 150 -12.81 3.92 7.77
C GLY A 150 -13.44 4.83 8.83
N VAL A 151 -13.04 6.09 8.77
CA VAL A 151 -13.57 7.24 9.50
C VAL A 151 -15.11 7.20 9.48
N ALA A 152 -15.75 7.03 10.63
CA ALA A 152 -17.13 7.47 10.80
C ALA A 152 -17.16 8.99 10.61
N ALA A 153 -17.99 9.48 9.69
CA ALA A 153 -18.19 10.91 9.49
C ALA A 153 -18.47 11.59 10.85
N PRO A 154 -17.79 12.70 11.18
CA PRO A 154 -18.17 13.47 12.35
C PRO A 154 -19.63 13.93 12.20
N PRO A 155 -20.49 13.76 13.22
CA PRO A 155 -21.77 14.46 13.23
C PRO A 155 -21.50 15.97 13.13
N ALA A 156 -22.32 16.67 12.35
CA ALA A 156 -22.21 18.11 12.15
C ALA A 156 -22.13 18.87 13.51
N PRO A 157 -21.33 19.94 13.62
CA PRO A 157 -21.14 20.63 14.89
C PRO A 157 -22.40 21.41 15.26
N THR A 158 -23.15 20.91 16.24
CA THR A 158 -24.04 21.76 17.06
C THR A 158 -23.19 22.53 18.05
N SER A 159 -23.23 23.85 17.93
CA SER A 159 -22.64 24.81 18.85
C SER A 159 -23.33 24.78 20.22
N SER A 160 -22.60 24.43 21.27
CA SER A 160 -22.77 24.96 22.64
C SER A 160 -21.57 24.53 23.50
N GLY A 161 -20.98 25.46 24.24
CA GLY A 161 -19.66 25.29 24.87
C GLY A 161 -19.65 24.83 26.32
N THR A 162 -18.46 25.01 26.89
CA THR A 162 -18.02 24.93 28.31
C THR A 162 -17.78 23.56 28.95
N GLY A 163 -16.50 23.15 28.93
CA GLY A 163 -15.74 22.76 30.13
C GLY A 163 -15.81 21.30 30.61
N ASN A 164 -14.88 20.46 30.14
CA ASN A 164 -13.98 19.64 30.97
C ASN A 164 -13.03 18.79 30.10
N GLY A 165 -11.73 19.04 30.22
CA GLY A 165 -10.63 18.12 29.90
C GLY A 165 -10.64 17.41 28.54
N GLY A 166 -10.62 18.14 27.42
CA GLY A 166 -10.46 17.54 26.09
C GLY A 166 -9.64 18.43 25.15
N PHE A 167 -8.87 17.81 24.27
CA PHE A 167 -8.05 18.48 23.25
C PHE A 167 -8.91 19.35 22.32
N ASN A 168 -8.52 20.61 22.11
CA ASN A 168 -9.20 21.50 21.16
C ASN A 168 -8.48 21.44 19.81
N LEU A 169 -9.05 20.77 18.80
CA LEU A 169 -8.42 20.60 17.48
C LEU A 169 -8.78 21.72 16.48
N ALA A 170 -7.89 21.96 15.51
CA ALA A 170 -8.07 22.97 14.46
C ALA A 170 -9.08 22.53 13.37
N ALA A 171 -10.15 23.31 13.15
CA ALA A 171 -11.30 22.95 12.30
C ALA A 171 -11.05 22.96 10.77
N ASP A 172 -9.99 23.62 10.28
CA ASP A 172 -9.76 23.84 8.84
C ASP A 172 -9.12 22.64 8.10
N THR A 173 -8.71 21.58 8.79
CA THR A 173 -7.85 20.52 8.22
C THR A 173 -8.56 19.27 7.72
N LEU A 174 -9.87 19.11 7.99
CA LEU A 174 -10.64 17.95 7.54
C LEU A 174 -10.98 17.96 6.03
N GLY A 175 -10.61 19.01 5.28
CA GLY A 175 -10.93 19.16 3.85
C GLY A 175 -9.77 19.56 2.92
N GLY A 176 -8.53 19.60 3.42
CA GLY A 176 -7.44 20.37 2.81
C GLY A 176 -6.34 19.63 2.04
N GLY A 177 -6.58 18.44 1.48
CA GLY A 177 -5.61 17.83 0.56
C GLY A 177 -5.51 18.59 -0.78
N MET A 178 -4.44 18.39 -1.56
CA MET A 178 -4.31 18.92 -2.95
C MET A 178 -5.57 18.64 -3.81
N VAL A 179 -6.25 17.52 -3.53
CA VAL A 179 -7.53 17.14 -4.14
C VAL A 179 -8.70 18.02 -3.65
N GLY A 180 -8.72 18.41 -2.38
CA GLY A 180 -9.68 19.34 -1.79
C GLY A 180 -9.55 20.77 -2.34
N SER A 181 -8.32 21.26 -2.56
CA SER A 181 -8.10 22.54 -3.24
C SER A 181 -8.51 22.51 -4.72
N LEU A 182 -8.25 21.38 -5.41
CA LEU A 182 -8.72 21.14 -6.78
C LEU A 182 -10.25 21.08 -6.86
N LEU A 183 -10.90 20.48 -5.85
CA LEU A 183 -12.37 20.43 -5.71
C LEU A 183 -12.98 21.81 -5.47
N ALA A 184 -12.38 22.60 -4.58
CA ALA A 184 -12.84 23.96 -4.27
C ALA A 184 -12.75 24.89 -5.49
N SER A 185 -11.82 24.63 -6.42
CA SER A 185 -11.60 25.48 -7.61
C SER A 185 -12.21 24.98 -8.93
N GLY A 186 -12.58 23.68 -9.09
CA GLY A 186 -12.74 23.10 -10.44
C GLY A 186 -13.83 22.04 -10.71
N GLY A 187 -14.49 21.46 -9.70
CA GLY A 187 -15.54 20.44 -9.91
C GLY A 187 -15.07 19.11 -10.56
N ALA A 188 -16.01 18.19 -10.79
CA ALA A 188 -15.78 16.81 -11.25
C ALA A 188 -14.90 16.68 -12.52
N ILE A 189 -14.97 17.66 -13.42
CA ILE A 189 -14.23 17.68 -14.69
C ILE A 189 -12.73 17.84 -14.46
N TRP A 190 -12.32 18.65 -13.49
CA TRP A 190 -10.90 18.85 -13.16
C TRP A 190 -10.28 17.60 -12.52
N VAL A 191 -11.06 16.84 -11.76
CA VAL A 191 -10.64 15.54 -11.21
C VAL A 191 -10.41 14.53 -12.33
N VAL A 192 -11.35 14.40 -13.26
CA VAL A 192 -11.18 13.49 -14.41
C VAL A 192 -9.99 13.90 -15.28
N ALA A 193 -9.77 15.21 -15.49
CA ALA A 193 -8.65 15.73 -16.26
C ALA A 193 -7.29 15.48 -15.57
N SER A 194 -7.21 15.62 -14.24
CA SER A 194 -5.97 15.33 -13.52
C SER A 194 -5.63 13.84 -13.55
N PHE A 195 -6.62 12.96 -13.42
CA PHE A 195 -6.45 11.51 -13.53
C PHE A 195 -6.03 11.08 -14.94
N LEU A 196 -6.55 11.71 -15.99
CA LEU A 196 -6.09 11.53 -17.37
C LEU A 196 -4.61 11.92 -17.51
N ALA A 197 -4.21 13.06 -16.93
CA ALA A 197 -2.83 13.55 -16.96
C ALA A 197 -1.88 12.62 -16.18
N PHE A 198 -2.30 12.14 -15.01
CA PHE A 198 -1.57 11.11 -14.27
C PHE A 198 -1.44 9.81 -15.06
N GLY A 199 -2.49 9.37 -15.75
CA GLY A 199 -2.44 8.24 -16.67
C GLY A 199 -1.35 8.43 -17.75
N LEU A 200 -1.26 9.63 -18.33
CA LEU A 200 -0.23 9.94 -19.32
C LEU A 200 1.19 9.89 -18.73
N LEU A 201 1.39 10.40 -17.52
CA LEU A 201 2.66 10.28 -16.78
C LEU A 201 3.00 8.81 -16.48
N LEU A 202 2.00 8.02 -16.09
CA LEU A 202 2.16 6.60 -15.77
C LEU A 202 2.45 5.74 -17.01
N ALA A 203 2.17 6.22 -18.22
CA ALA A 203 2.57 5.53 -19.45
C ALA A 203 4.10 5.38 -19.56
N PHE A 204 4.86 6.27 -18.92
CA PHE A 204 6.32 6.22 -18.86
C PHE A 204 6.86 5.36 -17.72
N THR A 205 5.99 4.66 -16.98
CA THR A 205 6.41 3.77 -15.91
C THR A 205 7.11 2.51 -16.44
N PRO A 206 8.01 1.92 -15.65
CA PRO A 206 8.74 0.71 -16.02
C PRO A 206 7.85 -0.49 -16.37
N CYS A 207 6.57 -0.50 -15.95
CA CYS A 207 5.66 -1.62 -16.20
C CYS A 207 4.93 -1.53 -17.55
N VAL A 208 4.72 -0.34 -18.10
CA VAL A 208 3.99 -0.14 -19.38
C VAL A 208 4.96 -0.03 -20.56
N LEU A 209 6.13 0.55 -20.34
CA LEU A 209 7.17 0.75 -21.36
C LEU A 209 7.60 -0.54 -22.10
N PRO A 210 7.74 -1.71 -21.43
CA PRO A 210 8.11 -2.98 -22.07
C PRO A 210 7.08 -3.55 -23.04
N MET A 211 5.83 -3.10 -22.95
CA MET A 211 4.78 -3.51 -23.89
C MET A 211 4.87 -2.83 -25.25
N TYR A 212 5.45 -1.61 -25.33
CA TYR A 212 5.63 -0.89 -26.59
C TYR A 212 6.49 -1.68 -27.59
N PRO A 213 7.67 -2.23 -27.21
CA PRO A 213 8.43 -3.11 -28.08
C PRO A 213 7.66 -4.35 -28.55
N ILE A 214 6.89 -4.99 -27.67
CA ILE A 214 6.14 -6.21 -28.01
C ILE A 214 5.08 -5.91 -29.06
N LEU A 215 4.29 -4.84 -28.85
CA LEU A 215 3.30 -4.38 -29.82
C LEU A 215 3.99 -3.95 -31.12
N SER A 216 5.09 -3.22 -31.05
CA SER A 216 5.83 -2.84 -32.25
C SER A 216 6.33 -4.05 -33.03
N ALA A 217 6.74 -5.13 -32.35
CA ALA A 217 7.23 -6.36 -32.96
C ALA A 217 6.09 -7.18 -33.55
N THR A 218 4.93 -7.28 -32.89
CA THR A 218 3.75 -7.98 -33.44
C THR A 218 3.18 -7.22 -34.64
N LEU A 219 3.06 -5.90 -34.55
CA LEU A 219 2.68 -5.05 -35.69
C LEU A 219 3.74 -5.12 -36.81
N ALA A 220 5.04 -5.15 -36.52
CA ALA A 220 6.07 -5.28 -37.55
C ALA A 220 6.09 -6.66 -38.24
N ARG A 221 5.62 -7.72 -37.56
CA ARG A 221 5.61 -9.10 -38.09
C ARG A 221 4.43 -9.38 -39.02
N GLU A 222 3.32 -8.66 -38.87
CA GLU A 222 2.16 -8.70 -39.79
C GLU A 222 2.41 -7.90 -41.09
N GLY A 223 3.64 -7.96 -41.60
CA GLY A 223 4.11 -7.21 -42.76
C GLY A 223 3.13 -7.21 -43.95
N GLU A 224 3.05 -6.04 -44.59
CA GLU A 224 2.47 -5.75 -45.91
C GLU A 224 1.02 -5.20 -46.02
N ALA A 225 0.20 -5.15 -44.95
CA ALA A 225 -1.16 -4.56 -45.04
C ALA A 225 -1.59 -3.66 -43.87
N LEU A 226 -0.65 -3.07 -43.12
CA LEU A 226 -0.99 -2.13 -42.03
C LEU A 226 -1.29 -0.73 -42.59
N THR A 227 -2.55 -0.48 -42.90
CA THR A 227 -3.06 0.90 -43.01
C THR A 227 -3.07 1.55 -41.63
N ALA A 228 -2.73 2.84 -41.53
CA ALA A 228 -2.76 3.60 -40.27
C ALA A 228 -4.10 3.47 -39.53
N ARG A 229 -5.19 3.26 -40.29
CA ARG A 229 -6.54 3.01 -39.79
C ARG A 229 -6.65 1.69 -39.00
N ARG A 230 -5.94 0.64 -39.41
CA ARG A 230 -5.97 -0.66 -38.72
C ARG A 230 -5.13 -0.64 -37.44
N GLY A 231 -3.97 0.03 -37.45
CA GLY A 231 -3.16 0.28 -36.26
C GLY A 231 -3.91 1.11 -35.21
N PHE A 232 -4.66 2.14 -35.65
CA PHE A 232 -5.55 2.91 -34.79
C PHE A 232 -6.66 2.05 -34.16
N VAL A 233 -7.38 1.26 -34.96
CA VAL A 233 -8.50 0.43 -34.45
C VAL A 233 -8.01 -0.63 -33.46
N LEU A 234 -6.85 -1.24 -33.69
CA LEU A 234 -6.25 -2.21 -32.78
C LEU A 234 -5.81 -1.57 -31.46
N SER A 235 -5.12 -0.43 -31.55
CA SER A 235 -4.66 0.31 -30.37
C SER A 235 -5.83 0.86 -29.55
N LEU A 236 -6.87 1.36 -30.23
CA LEU A 236 -8.09 1.85 -29.59
C LEU A 236 -8.83 0.71 -28.87
N ALA A 237 -8.98 -0.45 -29.49
CA ALA A 237 -9.64 -1.60 -28.88
C ALA A 237 -8.87 -2.14 -27.67
N TYR A 238 -7.53 -2.16 -27.76
CA TYR A 238 -6.65 -2.50 -26.64
C TYR A 238 -6.84 -1.53 -25.46
N VAL A 239 -6.77 -0.22 -25.73
CA VAL A 239 -6.88 0.83 -24.71
C VAL A 239 -8.27 0.88 -24.09
N LEU A 240 -9.33 0.73 -24.87
CA LEU A 240 -10.70 0.69 -24.35
C LEU A 240 -10.94 -0.53 -23.46
N ALA A 241 -10.39 -1.70 -23.81
CA ALA A 241 -10.49 -2.89 -22.96
C ALA A 241 -9.73 -2.73 -21.64
N MET A 242 -8.54 -2.11 -21.67
CA MET A 242 -7.75 -1.80 -20.48
C MET A 242 -8.44 -0.75 -19.59
N ALA A 243 -8.97 0.33 -20.18
CA ALA A 243 -9.71 1.36 -19.46
C ALA A 243 -11.00 0.79 -18.83
N ALA A 244 -11.72 -0.07 -19.55
CA ALA A 244 -12.88 -0.77 -19.02
C ALA A 244 -12.51 -1.70 -17.85
N ALA A 245 -11.38 -2.40 -17.94
CA ALA A 245 -10.89 -3.23 -16.83
C ALA A 245 -10.60 -2.41 -15.57
N PHE A 246 -9.93 -1.26 -15.69
CA PHE A 246 -9.70 -0.37 -14.54
C PHE A 246 -10.98 0.28 -14.01
N GLY A 247 -11.91 0.66 -14.88
CA GLY A 247 -13.23 1.15 -14.47
C GLY A 247 -14.01 0.08 -13.69
N LEU A 248 -14.02 -1.17 -14.17
CA LEU A 248 -14.64 -2.30 -13.48
C LEU A 248 -13.97 -2.59 -12.14
N LEU A 249 -12.64 -2.60 -12.09
CA LEU A 249 -11.90 -2.74 -10.82
C LEU A 249 -12.25 -1.60 -9.85
N GLY A 250 -12.47 -0.38 -10.35
CA GLY A 250 -12.95 0.76 -9.57
C GLY A 250 -14.33 0.54 -8.95
N ILE A 251 -15.29 0.04 -9.74
CA ILE A 251 -16.64 -0.26 -9.26
C ILE A 251 -16.61 -1.39 -8.22
N VAL A 252 -15.85 -2.46 -8.49
CA VAL A 252 -15.68 -3.58 -7.56
C VAL A 252 -15.02 -3.11 -6.27
N ALA A 253 -14.01 -2.25 -6.36
CA ALA A 253 -13.33 -1.72 -5.18
C ALA A 253 -14.20 -0.76 -4.36
N ALA A 254 -15.06 0.03 -5.02
CA ALA A 254 -16.07 0.85 -4.35
C ALA A 254 -17.10 -0.01 -3.60
N TRP A 255 -17.48 -1.16 -4.16
CA TRP A 255 -18.43 -2.09 -3.53
C TRP A 255 -17.79 -2.95 -2.43
N SER A 256 -16.51 -3.31 -2.58
CA SER A 256 -15.80 -4.24 -1.68
C SER A 256 -15.31 -3.61 -0.37
N GLY A 257 -15.48 -2.30 -0.15
CA GLY A 257 -15.25 -1.65 1.14
C GLY A 257 -13.89 -1.96 1.80
N GLN A 258 -12.85 -1.20 1.42
CA GLN A 258 -11.55 -1.08 2.12
C GLN A 258 -10.62 -2.31 2.23
N ASN A 259 -11.08 -3.55 2.01
CA ASN A 259 -10.24 -4.75 2.21
C ASN A 259 -9.26 -5.10 1.08
N LEU A 260 -9.47 -4.59 -0.13
CA LEU A 260 -8.58 -4.90 -1.27
C LEU A 260 -7.15 -4.39 -1.06
N GLN A 261 -6.99 -3.24 -0.40
CA GLN A 261 -5.67 -2.67 -0.12
C GLN A 261 -4.88 -3.59 0.84
N MET A 262 -5.53 -4.15 1.85
CA MET A 262 -4.91 -5.06 2.82
C MET A 262 -4.50 -6.38 2.17
N VAL A 263 -5.35 -6.93 1.28
CA VAL A 263 -5.04 -8.15 0.51
C VAL A 263 -3.84 -7.93 -0.43
N LEU A 264 -3.80 -6.81 -1.16
CA LEU A 264 -2.68 -6.47 -2.06
C LEU A 264 -1.36 -6.18 -1.33
N GLN A 265 -1.42 -5.79 -0.05
CA GLN A 265 -0.25 -5.55 0.78
C GLN A 265 0.20 -6.78 1.58
N SER A 266 -0.54 -7.89 1.52
CA SER A 266 -0.11 -9.14 2.17
C SER A 266 1.27 -9.57 1.65
N PRO A 267 2.15 -10.14 2.51
CA PRO A 267 3.46 -10.63 2.11
C PRO A 267 3.39 -11.62 0.94
N TRP A 268 2.29 -12.40 0.87
CA TRP A 268 2.04 -13.38 -0.17
C TRP A 268 1.69 -12.76 -1.52
N ALA A 269 0.87 -11.71 -1.54
CA ALA A 269 0.56 -10.96 -2.78
C ALA A 269 1.81 -10.27 -3.33
N ILE A 270 2.60 -9.61 -2.46
CA ILE A 270 3.87 -8.97 -2.83
C ILE A 270 4.85 -10.01 -3.38
N GLY A 271 4.98 -11.17 -2.72
CA GLY A 271 5.83 -12.27 -3.17
C GLY A 271 5.43 -12.81 -4.54
N THR A 272 4.13 -12.99 -4.79
CA THR A 272 3.61 -13.48 -6.07
C THR A 272 3.89 -12.49 -7.20
N VAL A 273 3.63 -11.20 -6.98
CA VAL A 273 3.90 -10.13 -7.97
C VAL A 273 5.40 -10.01 -8.26
N ALA A 274 6.24 -10.05 -7.23
CA ALA A 274 7.68 -10.02 -7.39
C ALA A 274 8.18 -11.22 -8.22
N LEU A 275 7.64 -12.42 -7.97
CA LEU A 275 7.96 -13.62 -8.75
C LEU A 275 7.56 -13.47 -10.22
N ILE A 276 6.39 -12.89 -10.50
CA ILE A 276 5.95 -12.58 -11.87
C ILE A 276 6.96 -11.63 -12.55
N PHE A 277 7.43 -10.58 -11.87
CA PHE A 277 8.44 -9.68 -12.43
C PHE A 277 9.78 -10.37 -12.71
N VAL A 278 10.22 -11.27 -11.83
CA VAL A 278 11.44 -12.07 -12.05
C VAL A 278 11.28 -12.98 -13.28
N VAL A 279 10.13 -13.62 -13.44
CA VAL A 279 9.82 -14.46 -14.62
C VAL A 279 9.83 -13.63 -15.91
N LEU A 280 9.18 -12.46 -15.90
CA LEU A 280 9.15 -11.54 -17.04
C LEU A 280 10.55 -11.01 -17.39
N ALA A 281 11.36 -10.64 -16.39
CA ALA A 281 12.73 -10.23 -16.60
C ALA A 281 13.58 -11.35 -17.23
N THR A 282 13.41 -12.59 -16.76
CA THR A 282 14.12 -13.77 -17.29
C THR A 282 13.75 -14.05 -18.75
N SER A 283 12.48 -13.87 -19.12
CA SER A 283 12.01 -13.90 -20.51
C SER A 283 12.64 -12.78 -21.35
N MET A 284 12.82 -11.59 -20.76
CA MET A 284 13.50 -10.47 -21.41
C MET A 284 15.00 -10.74 -21.66
N PHE A 285 15.69 -11.45 -20.78
CA PHE A 285 17.07 -11.89 -21.03
C PHE A 285 17.19 -13.00 -22.09
N GLY A 286 16.07 -13.58 -22.53
CA GLY A 286 16.05 -14.63 -23.54
C GLY A 286 16.53 -15.98 -23.02
N LEU A 287 16.55 -16.19 -21.70
CA LEU A 287 16.79 -17.50 -21.09
C LEU A 287 15.62 -18.46 -21.38
N PHE A 288 14.41 -17.93 -21.53
CA PHE A 288 13.21 -18.63 -21.98
C PHE A 288 12.46 -17.73 -22.98
N GLU A 289 12.25 -18.19 -24.22
CA GLU A 289 11.13 -17.67 -25.01
C GLU A 289 9.89 -18.45 -24.56
N LEU A 290 8.89 -17.78 -23.98
CA LEU A 290 7.56 -18.36 -23.83
C LEU A 290 6.96 -18.57 -25.23
N GLN A 291 7.44 -19.59 -25.94
CA GLN A 291 6.74 -20.12 -27.10
C GLN A 291 5.55 -20.91 -26.55
N LEU A 292 4.38 -20.25 -26.51
CA LEU A 292 3.11 -20.93 -26.30
C LEU A 292 3.05 -22.15 -27.23
N PRO A 293 2.69 -23.35 -26.73
CA PRO A 293 2.62 -24.56 -27.55
C PRO A 293 1.86 -24.25 -28.83
N THR A 294 2.43 -24.61 -29.99
CA THR A 294 1.87 -24.27 -31.30
C THR A 294 0.42 -24.76 -31.46
N ALA A 295 0.00 -25.76 -30.68
CA ALA A 295 -1.38 -26.25 -30.59
C ALA A 295 -2.38 -25.26 -29.96
N TRP A 296 -1.96 -24.45 -28.98
CA TRP A 296 -2.80 -23.42 -28.36
C TRP A 296 -2.89 -22.19 -29.26
N VAL A 297 -1.75 -21.80 -29.83
CA VAL A 297 -1.68 -20.70 -30.79
C VAL A 297 -2.47 -21.02 -32.05
N SER A 298 -2.41 -22.24 -32.58
CA SER A 298 -3.17 -22.64 -33.77
C SER A 298 -4.67 -22.80 -33.51
N ARG A 299 -5.10 -23.20 -32.30
CA ARG A 299 -6.51 -23.20 -31.91
C ARG A 299 -7.08 -21.80 -31.76
N MET A 300 -6.34 -20.88 -31.14
CA MET A 300 -6.76 -19.48 -31.04
C MET A 300 -6.70 -18.80 -32.42
N ALA A 301 -5.63 -19.01 -33.19
CA ALA A 301 -5.50 -18.50 -34.56
C ALA A 301 -6.55 -19.07 -35.53
N GLY A 302 -7.00 -20.31 -35.33
CA GLY A 302 -8.10 -20.92 -36.10
C GLY A 302 -9.45 -20.24 -35.88
N VAL A 303 -9.68 -19.67 -34.69
CA VAL A 303 -10.84 -18.81 -34.39
C VAL A 303 -10.61 -17.36 -34.87
N GLN A 304 -9.35 -16.98 -35.13
CA GLN A 304 -8.91 -15.63 -35.53
C GLN A 304 -8.74 -15.41 -37.04
N ALA A 305 -8.94 -16.43 -37.88
CA ALA A 305 -8.74 -16.38 -39.34
C ALA A 305 -9.82 -15.57 -40.11
N GLY A 306 -10.88 -15.10 -39.46
CA GLY A 306 -11.80 -14.12 -40.04
C GLY A 306 -11.26 -12.70 -39.87
N SER A 307 -11.46 -11.82 -40.85
CA SER A 307 -10.99 -10.40 -40.87
C SER A 307 -11.37 -9.51 -39.67
N ARG A 308 -12.11 -10.04 -38.68
CA ARG A 308 -12.48 -9.46 -37.38
C ARG A 308 -11.67 -9.98 -36.18
N GLY A 309 -10.80 -10.99 -36.35
CA GLY A 309 -10.11 -11.70 -35.26
C GLY A 309 -9.04 -10.91 -34.51
N SER A 310 -8.46 -9.87 -35.12
CA SER A 310 -7.38 -9.09 -34.49
C SER A 310 -7.87 -8.18 -33.36
N VAL A 311 -9.13 -7.72 -33.41
CA VAL A 311 -9.71 -6.77 -32.44
C VAL A 311 -10.07 -7.45 -31.12
N GLY A 312 -10.69 -8.64 -31.17
CA GLY A 312 -11.00 -9.42 -29.98
C GLY A 312 -9.75 -9.91 -29.24
N GLY A 313 -8.71 -10.30 -29.99
CA GLY A 313 -7.42 -10.65 -29.40
C GLY A 313 -6.71 -9.46 -28.73
N ALA A 314 -6.76 -8.28 -29.35
CA ALA A 314 -6.24 -7.05 -28.78
C ALA A 314 -7.00 -6.64 -27.51
N ALA A 315 -8.32 -6.77 -27.49
CA ALA A 315 -9.14 -6.48 -26.32
C ALA A 315 -8.85 -7.45 -25.15
N GLY A 316 -8.73 -8.76 -25.43
CA GLY A 316 -8.40 -9.76 -24.41
C GLY A 316 -7.00 -9.56 -23.81
N MET A 317 -6.01 -9.25 -24.64
CA MET A 317 -4.66 -8.89 -24.17
C MET A 317 -4.66 -7.59 -23.35
N GLY A 318 -5.48 -6.60 -23.72
CA GLY A 318 -5.65 -5.36 -22.96
C GLY A 318 -6.23 -5.57 -21.57
N PHE A 319 -7.25 -6.43 -21.45
CA PHE A 319 -7.83 -6.78 -20.15
C PHE A 319 -6.85 -7.52 -19.24
N LEU A 320 -6.12 -8.50 -19.77
CA LEU A 320 -5.11 -9.23 -19.01
C LEU A 320 -3.95 -8.33 -18.58
N SER A 321 -3.53 -7.40 -19.44
CA SER A 321 -2.49 -6.43 -19.10
C SER A 321 -2.92 -5.50 -17.96
N ALA A 322 -4.21 -5.16 -17.84
CA ALA A 322 -4.69 -4.33 -16.72
C ALA A 322 -4.46 -5.01 -15.36
N LEU A 323 -4.66 -6.33 -15.27
CA LEU A 323 -4.37 -7.11 -14.05
C LEU A 323 -2.87 -7.11 -13.71
N ILE A 324 -2.00 -7.27 -14.73
CA ILE A 324 -0.54 -7.31 -14.52
C ILE A 324 0.01 -5.93 -14.16
N VAL A 325 -0.57 -4.85 -14.70
CA VAL A 325 -0.16 -3.47 -14.45
C VAL A 325 -0.69 -2.95 -13.11
N GLY A 326 -1.77 -3.55 -12.58
CA GLY A 326 -2.40 -3.18 -11.31
C GLY A 326 -1.42 -2.93 -10.15
N PRO A 327 -0.47 -3.84 -9.85
CA PRO A 327 0.52 -3.65 -8.80
C PRO A 327 1.40 -2.40 -8.96
N CYS A 328 1.68 -1.98 -10.19
CA CYS A 328 2.48 -0.78 -10.47
C CYS A 328 1.69 0.53 -10.39
N VAL A 329 0.36 0.45 -10.38
CA VAL A 329 -0.56 1.60 -10.36
C VAL A 329 -1.24 1.72 -8.98
N THR A 330 -0.74 0.99 -7.99
CA THR A 330 -1.28 0.94 -6.61
C THR A 330 -1.36 2.32 -5.95
N ALA A 331 -0.35 3.18 -6.09
CA ALA A 331 -0.37 4.51 -5.47
C ALA A 331 -1.46 5.45 -6.05
N PRO A 332 -1.58 5.62 -7.38
CA PRO A 332 -2.71 6.33 -7.99
C PRO A 332 -4.07 5.71 -7.67
N LEU A 333 -4.16 4.37 -7.67
CA LEU A 333 -5.38 3.65 -7.29
C LEU A 333 -5.79 3.96 -5.84
N ALA A 334 -4.83 3.92 -4.91
CA ALA A 334 -5.07 4.24 -3.50
C ALA A 334 -5.58 5.68 -3.32
N ALA A 335 -5.00 6.65 -4.05
CA ALA A 335 -5.49 8.03 -4.04
C ALA A 335 -6.94 8.14 -4.58
N ALA A 336 -7.27 7.38 -5.63
CA ALA A 336 -8.63 7.30 -6.17
C ALA A 336 -9.61 6.70 -5.16
N LEU A 337 -9.22 5.60 -4.50
CA LEU A 337 -10.05 4.91 -3.52
C LEU A 337 -10.29 5.77 -2.28
N LEU A 338 -9.25 6.48 -1.79
CA LEU A 338 -9.39 7.46 -0.71
C LEU A 338 -10.37 8.57 -1.09
N TYR A 339 -10.35 9.03 -2.33
CA TYR A 339 -11.31 10.02 -2.82
C TYR A 339 -12.75 9.49 -2.90
N ILE A 340 -12.94 8.26 -3.37
CA ILE A 340 -14.26 7.60 -3.40
C ILE A 340 -14.80 7.41 -1.98
N ALA A 341 -13.93 7.01 -1.04
CA ALA A 341 -14.30 6.84 0.36
C ALA A 341 -14.76 8.17 1.00
N GLN A 342 -14.18 9.31 0.61
CA GLN A 342 -14.57 10.63 1.12
C GLN A 342 -15.83 11.20 0.46
N THR A 343 -16.08 10.88 -0.82
CA THR A 343 -17.16 11.51 -1.60
C THR A 343 -18.40 10.64 -1.77
N GLY A 344 -18.29 9.33 -1.57
CA GLY A 344 -19.39 8.37 -1.74
C GLY A 344 -19.88 8.19 -3.18
N ASP A 345 -19.26 8.85 -4.17
CA ASP A 345 -19.71 8.80 -5.57
C ASP A 345 -18.91 7.76 -6.39
N ALA A 346 -19.45 6.54 -6.43
CA ALA A 346 -18.86 5.41 -7.15
C ALA A 346 -18.76 5.65 -8.67
N TYR A 347 -19.67 6.44 -9.26
CA TYR A 347 -19.65 6.74 -10.70
C TYR A 347 -18.45 7.63 -11.06
N LEU A 348 -18.15 8.61 -10.21
CA LEU A 348 -17.02 9.52 -10.42
C LEU A 348 -15.69 8.79 -10.26
N GLY A 349 -15.59 7.87 -9.28
CA GLY A 349 -14.45 6.97 -9.12
C GLY A 349 -14.20 6.06 -10.33
N ALA A 350 -15.25 5.43 -10.84
CA ALA A 350 -15.17 4.61 -12.05
C ALA A 350 -14.75 5.44 -13.28
N ALA A 351 -15.29 6.65 -13.42
CA ALA A 351 -14.93 7.58 -14.50
C ALA A 351 -13.46 8.04 -14.40
N ALA A 352 -12.96 8.31 -13.18
CA ALA A 352 -11.57 8.69 -12.95
C ALA A 352 -10.58 7.55 -13.30
N LEU A 353 -10.89 6.30 -12.92
CA LEU A 353 -10.06 5.13 -13.25
C LEU A 353 -10.14 4.77 -14.74
N PHE A 354 -11.30 4.95 -15.36
CA PHE A 354 -11.44 4.83 -16.80
C PHE A 354 -10.61 5.89 -17.54
N ALA A 355 -10.64 7.15 -17.08
CA ALA A 355 -9.83 8.22 -17.64
C ALA A 355 -8.32 7.97 -17.45
N LEU A 356 -7.90 7.42 -16.31
CA LEU A 356 -6.51 7.02 -16.08
C LEU A 356 -6.05 5.96 -17.09
N GLY A 357 -6.86 4.92 -17.33
CA GLY A 357 -6.59 3.90 -18.34
C GLY A 357 -6.53 4.45 -19.77
N LEU A 358 -7.43 5.39 -20.11
CA LEU A 358 -7.35 6.12 -21.38
C LEU A 358 -6.06 6.93 -21.49
N GLY A 359 -5.66 7.64 -20.43
CA GLY A 359 -4.45 8.45 -20.38
C GLY A 359 -3.19 7.65 -20.66
N GLN A 360 -3.07 6.46 -20.05
CA GLN A 360 -1.96 5.52 -20.30
C GLN A 360 -1.93 5.03 -21.76
N GLY A 361 -3.10 4.92 -22.40
CA GLY A 361 -3.26 4.46 -23.77
C GLY A 361 -2.98 5.52 -24.84
N ILE A 362 -3.00 6.81 -24.51
CA ILE A 362 -2.82 7.91 -25.48
C ILE A 362 -1.51 7.78 -26.27
N PRO A 363 -0.33 7.59 -25.64
CA PRO A 363 0.90 7.48 -26.41
C PRO A 363 0.89 6.20 -27.27
N LEU A 364 0.25 5.12 -26.81
CA LEU A 364 0.14 3.87 -27.57
C LEU A 364 -0.72 4.05 -28.83
N ILE A 365 -1.82 4.80 -28.74
CA ILE A 365 -2.64 5.19 -29.88
C ILE A 365 -1.85 6.11 -30.83
N ALA A 366 -1.08 7.06 -30.31
CA ALA A 366 -0.21 7.93 -31.10
C ALA A 366 0.87 7.13 -31.87
N PHE A 367 1.50 6.15 -31.22
CA PHE A 367 2.46 5.25 -31.88
C PHE A 367 1.79 4.32 -32.90
N GLY A 368 0.62 3.77 -32.58
CA GLY A 368 -0.15 2.91 -33.50
C GLY A 368 -0.70 3.64 -34.73
N THR A 369 -0.98 4.95 -34.60
CA THR A 369 -1.47 5.81 -35.71
C THR A 369 -0.35 6.32 -36.61
N MET A 370 0.81 6.68 -36.04
CA MET A 370 1.98 7.13 -36.81
C MET A 370 2.57 6.01 -37.68
N GLY A 371 2.26 4.75 -37.37
CA GLY A 371 2.55 3.60 -38.22
C GLY A 371 4.05 3.31 -38.39
N SER A 372 4.36 2.28 -39.17
CA SER A 372 5.71 1.75 -39.42
C SER A 372 6.73 2.74 -40.02
N ARG A 373 6.33 3.99 -40.33
CA ARG A 373 7.22 5.05 -40.83
C ARG A 373 8.06 5.70 -39.75
N ALA A 374 7.60 5.74 -38.50
CA ALA A 374 8.34 6.33 -37.39
C ALA A 374 9.15 5.30 -36.58
N LEU A 375 8.88 4.00 -36.77
CA LEU A 375 9.56 2.96 -36.00
C LEU A 375 10.89 2.57 -36.65
N PRO A 376 12.02 2.66 -35.93
CA PRO A 376 13.30 2.15 -36.42
C PRO A 376 13.15 0.65 -36.69
N ARG A 377 13.74 0.17 -37.79
CA ARG A 377 13.71 -1.25 -38.15
C ARG A 377 14.13 -2.09 -36.96
N ALA A 378 13.31 -3.09 -36.60
CA ALA A 378 13.64 -4.04 -35.55
C ALA A 378 15.02 -4.67 -35.85
N GLY A 379 16.00 -4.38 -34.99
CA GLY A 379 17.40 -4.73 -35.20
C GLY A 379 18.15 -4.84 -33.87
N ALA A 380 19.48 -4.76 -33.89
CA ALA A 380 20.32 -4.95 -32.71
C ALA A 380 20.02 -3.99 -31.53
N TRP A 381 19.47 -2.80 -31.81
CA TRP A 381 19.06 -1.85 -30.78
C TRP A 381 17.89 -2.37 -29.92
N MET A 382 16.93 -3.08 -30.52
CA MET A 382 15.78 -3.66 -29.80
C MET A 382 16.23 -4.70 -28.76
N VAL A 383 17.30 -5.45 -29.06
CA VAL A 383 17.90 -6.41 -28.13
C VAL A 383 18.53 -5.70 -26.93
N GLN A 384 19.19 -4.56 -27.14
CA GLN A 384 19.78 -3.76 -26.05
C GLN A 384 18.69 -3.17 -25.14
N VAL A 385 17.62 -2.65 -25.74
CA VAL A 385 16.44 -2.14 -25.00
C VAL A 385 15.79 -3.25 -24.18
N LYS A 386 15.64 -4.46 -24.76
CA LYS A 386 15.10 -5.65 -24.06
C LYS A 386 15.89 -5.98 -22.79
N TYR A 387 17.22 -5.97 -22.88
CA TYR A 387 18.08 -6.23 -21.72
C TYR A 387 18.02 -5.11 -20.68
N ALA A 388 18.00 -3.84 -21.11
CA ALA A 388 17.86 -2.71 -20.19
C ALA A 388 16.55 -2.82 -19.37
N PHE A 389 15.42 -3.11 -20.02
CA PHE A 389 14.14 -3.31 -19.32
C PHE A 389 14.12 -4.56 -18.43
N GLY A 390 14.84 -5.62 -18.79
CA GLY A 390 15.02 -6.78 -17.91
C GLY A 390 15.64 -6.42 -16.56
N PHE A 391 16.66 -5.54 -16.55
CA PHE A 391 17.26 -5.05 -15.31
C PHE A 391 16.32 -4.14 -14.51
N VAL A 392 15.54 -3.29 -15.21
CA VAL A 392 14.53 -2.43 -14.58
C VAL A 392 13.45 -3.27 -13.88
N PHE A 393 12.96 -4.35 -14.51
CA PHE A 393 12.00 -5.27 -13.88
C PHE A 393 12.58 -5.99 -12.67
N LEU A 394 13.84 -6.45 -12.73
CA LEU A 394 14.50 -7.01 -11.56
C LEU A 394 14.66 -5.98 -10.44
N GLY A 395 14.99 -4.72 -10.77
CA GLY A 395 15.05 -3.63 -9.79
C GLY A 395 13.69 -3.37 -9.11
N ALA A 396 12.60 -3.35 -9.90
CA ALA A 396 11.24 -3.23 -9.37
C ALA A 396 10.84 -4.43 -8.49
N ALA A 397 11.24 -5.65 -8.87
CA ALA A 397 11.01 -6.84 -8.05
C ALA A 397 11.75 -6.74 -6.71
N ILE A 398 13.03 -6.35 -6.71
CA ILE A 398 13.80 -6.14 -5.47
C ILE A 398 13.17 -5.04 -4.62
N TRP A 399 12.72 -3.94 -5.23
CA TRP A 399 12.04 -2.86 -4.52
C TRP A 399 10.72 -3.27 -3.88
N MET A 400 9.98 -4.22 -4.46
CA MET A 400 8.79 -4.78 -3.79
C MET A 400 9.16 -5.73 -2.66
N VAL A 401 10.14 -6.61 -2.90
CA VAL A 401 10.60 -7.59 -1.92
C VAL A 401 11.26 -6.91 -0.71
N SER A 402 11.85 -5.72 -0.87
CA SER A 402 12.45 -4.97 0.23
C SER A 402 11.48 -4.54 1.32
N ARG A 403 10.15 -4.59 1.07
CA ARG A 403 9.14 -4.34 2.10
C ARG A 403 8.99 -5.51 3.08
N VAL A 404 9.42 -6.71 2.68
CA VAL A 404 9.27 -7.95 3.46
C VAL A 404 10.63 -8.48 3.96
N LEU A 405 11.73 -8.15 3.26
CA LEU A 405 13.07 -8.63 3.60
C LEU A 405 13.84 -7.67 4.53
N PRO A 406 14.70 -8.20 5.41
CA PRO A 406 15.59 -7.40 6.23
C PRO A 406 16.53 -6.54 5.36
N PRO A 407 16.92 -5.34 5.83
CA PRO A 407 17.65 -4.34 5.03
C PRO A 407 18.97 -4.88 4.44
N GLN A 408 19.65 -5.78 5.16
CA GLN A 408 20.89 -6.43 4.73
C GLN A 408 20.70 -7.30 3.47
N ALA A 409 19.60 -8.05 3.40
CA ALA A 409 19.29 -8.91 2.26
C ALA A 409 18.89 -8.08 1.03
N THR A 410 18.19 -6.96 1.25
CA THR A 410 17.87 -5.99 0.19
C THR A 410 19.13 -5.41 -0.45
N LEU A 411 20.09 -4.96 0.37
CA LEU A 411 21.37 -4.43 -0.12
C LEU A 411 22.17 -5.48 -0.90
N ALA A 412 22.20 -6.73 -0.43
CA ALA A 412 22.85 -7.83 -1.14
C ALA A 412 22.21 -8.11 -2.51
N LEU A 413 20.88 -8.05 -2.61
CA LEU A 413 20.14 -8.20 -3.87
C LEU A 413 20.44 -7.05 -4.86
N TRP A 414 20.49 -5.80 -4.39
CA TRP A 414 20.88 -4.66 -5.22
C TRP A 414 22.33 -4.74 -5.70
N ALA A 415 23.26 -5.17 -4.83
CA ALA A 415 24.64 -5.40 -5.21
C ALA A 415 24.76 -6.51 -6.27
N ALA A 416 24.05 -7.63 -6.09
CA ALA A 416 23.99 -8.72 -7.06
C ALA A 416 23.45 -8.24 -8.41
N LEU A 417 22.39 -7.43 -8.42
CA LEU A 417 21.81 -6.86 -9.64
C LEU A 417 22.79 -5.96 -10.40
N LEU A 418 23.50 -5.06 -9.70
CA LEU A 418 24.46 -4.16 -10.32
C LEU A 418 25.69 -4.90 -10.86
N LEU A 419 26.14 -5.95 -10.18
CA LEU A 419 27.21 -6.82 -10.67
C LEU A 419 26.78 -7.60 -11.91
N LEU A 420 25.55 -8.14 -11.92
CA LEU A 420 24.96 -8.80 -13.09
C LEU A 420 24.84 -7.84 -14.28
N ALA A 421 24.38 -6.60 -14.04
CA ALA A 421 24.31 -5.55 -15.04
C ALA A 421 25.71 -5.21 -15.60
N ALA A 422 26.71 -5.04 -14.74
CA ALA A 422 28.09 -4.74 -15.13
C ALA A 422 28.70 -5.82 -16.04
N VAL A 423 28.45 -7.10 -15.73
CA VAL A 423 28.88 -8.22 -16.57
C VAL A 423 28.19 -8.17 -17.94
N PHE A 424 26.88 -7.93 -17.99
CA PHE A 424 26.12 -7.83 -19.25
C PHE A 424 26.48 -6.61 -20.11
N LEU A 425 26.88 -5.50 -19.49
CA LEU A 425 27.38 -4.30 -20.17
C LEU A 425 28.76 -4.50 -20.82
N GLY A 426 29.44 -5.61 -20.50
CA GLY A 426 30.75 -5.96 -21.03
C GLY A 426 31.91 -5.36 -20.24
N ALA A 427 31.76 -5.14 -18.93
CA ALA A 427 32.85 -4.65 -18.07
C ALA A 427 34.11 -5.53 -18.17
N VAL A 428 33.91 -6.84 -18.35
CA VAL A 428 34.97 -7.85 -18.45
C VAL A 428 35.39 -8.14 -19.89
N ASP A 429 34.71 -7.58 -20.90
CA ASP A 429 35.03 -7.81 -22.30
C ASP A 429 36.34 -7.09 -22.69
N ARG A 430 37.19 -7.78 -23.45
CA ARG A 430 38.46 -7.23 -23.95
C ARG A 430 38.18 -6.21 -25.05
N LEU A 431 38.68 -4.98 -24.88
CA LEU A 431 38.61 -3.96 -25.93
C LEU A 431 39.69 -4.24 -26.96
N THR A 432 39.29 -4.33 -28.22
CA THR A 432 40.19 -4.25 -29.37
C THR A 432 40.54 -2.77 -29.64
N ALA A 433 41.74 -2.51 -30.17
CA ALA A 433 42.24 -1.15 -30.38
C ALA A 433 41.34 -0.29 -31.30
N ASP A 434 40.62 -0.92 -32.22
CA ASP A 434 39.68 -0.30 -33.17
C ASP A 434 38.26 -0.07 -32.63
N ALA A 435 38.03 -0.24 -31.33
CA ALA A 435 36.70 -0.06 -30.74
C ALA A 435 36.24 1.42 -30.80
N GLY A 436 35.13 1.67 -31.50
CA GLY A 436 34.49 2.99 -31.61
C GLY A 436 33.96 3.55 -30.27
N ALA A 437 33.70 4.86 -30.23
CA ALA A 437 33.37 5.61 -29.01
C ALA A 437 32.19 5.02 -28.20
N GLY A 438 31.16 4.50 -28.86
CA GLY A 438 30.00 3.90 -28.18
C GLY A 438 30.33 2.64 -27.37
N LEU A 439 31.26 1.82 -27.85
CA LEU A 439 31.69 0.61 -27.14
C LEU A 439 32.53 0.95 -25.90
N ARG A 440 33.32 2.04 -25.99
CA ARG A 440 34.11 2.59 -24.88
C ARG A 440 33.21 3.18 -23.79
N PHE A 441 32.17 3.94 -24.17
CA PHE A 441 31.16 4.45 -23.23
C PHE A 441 30.42 3.32 -22.50
N ARG A 442 29.96 2.29 -23.23
CA ARG A 442 29.26 1.15 -22.61
C ARG A 442 30.13 0.42 -21.59
N LYS A 443 31.43 0.27 -21.88
CA LYS A 443 32.38 -0.31 -20.92
C LYS A 443 32.61 0.60 -19.72
N ALA A 444 32.74 1.90 -19.90
CA ALA A 444 32.88 2.86 -18.79
C ALA A 444 31.68 2.79 -17.85
N THR A 445 30.45 2.73 -18.40
CA THR A 445 29.22 2.56 -17.60
C THR A 445 29.18 1.20 -16.89
N GLY A 446 29.58 0.11 -17.55
CA GLY A 446 29.68 -1.21 -16.93
C GLY A 446 30.71 -1.26 -15.80
N LEU A 447 31.84 -0.57 -15.95
CA LEU A 447 32.90 -0.51 -14.93
C LEU A 447 32.46 0.35 -13.73
N ALA A 448 31.80 1.49 -13.98
CA ALA A 448 31.20 2.32 -12.93
C ALA A 448 30.10 1.56 -12.16
N ALA A 449 29.25 0.80 -12.85
CA ALA A 449 28.24 -0.06 -12.23
C ALA A 449 28.87 -1.18 -11.39
N SER A 450 29.97 -1.80 -11.85
CA SER A 450 30.69 -2.80 -11.05
C SER A 450 31.28 -2.21 -9.78
N LEU A 451 31.83 -0.99 -9.86
CA LEU A 451 32.41 -0.29 -8.73
C LEU A 451 31.33 0.08 -7.70
N ALA A 452 30.17 0.57 -8.16
CA ALA A 452 29.01 0.81 -7.32
C ALA A 452 28.47 -0.47 -6.67
N GLY A 453 28.37 -1.57 -7.43
CA GLY A 453 27.94 -2.87 -6.92
C GLY A 453 28.88 -3.44 -5.84
N VAL A 454 30.20 -3.29 -6.01
CA VAL A 454 31.20 -3.68 -5.00
C VAL A 454 31.09 -2.80 -3.75
N ILE A 455 30.91 -1.49 -3.91
CA ILE A 455 30.71 -0.57 -2.78
C ILE A 455 29.45 -0.94 -1.99
N LEU A 456 28.36 -1.29 -2.68
CA LEU A 456 27.13 -1.75 -2.04
C LEU A 456 27.30 -3.10 -1.34
N ALA A 457 28.07 -4.03 -1.92
CA ALA A 457 28.38 -5.31 -1.28
C ALA A 457 29.23 -5.12 0.00
N ILE A 458 30.19 -4.19 -0.03
CA ILE A 458 30.99 -3.82 1.14
C ILE A 458 30.11 -3.16 2.21
N GLY A 459 29.23 -2.24 1.81
CA GLY A 459 28.24 -1.60 2.69
C GLY A 459 27.27 -2.59 3.34
N ALA A 460 26.82 -3.61 2.59
CA ALA A 460 25.98 -4.69 3.10
C ALA A 460 26.73 -5.55 4.13
N ALA A 461 27.99 -5.90 3.83
CA ALA A 461 28.85 -6.69 4.71
C ALA A 461 29.23 -5.92 6.00
N SER A 462 29.26 -4.59 5.94
CA SER A 462 29.53 -3.72 7.09
C SER A 462 28.29 -3.31 7.89
N GLY A 463 27.10 -3.86 7.58
CA GLY A 463 25.87 -3.56 8.31
C GLY A 463 25.18 -2.25 7.94
N GLY A 464 25.53 -1.65 6.80
CA GLY A 464 24.78 -0.52 6.26
C GLY A 464 23.33 -0.90 5.96
N THR A 465 22.42 0.05 6.10
CA THR A 465 20.97 -0.15 5.89
C THR A 465 20.41 0.60 4.68
N ASP A 466 21.19 1.52 4.11
CA ASP A 466 20.73 2.42 3.05
C ASP A 466 21.48 2.21 1.71
N PRO A 467 20.78 1.81 0.62
CA PRO A 467 21.37 1.61 -0.70
C PRO A 467 21.86 2.90 -1.38
N LEU A 468 21.43 4.09 -0.94
CA LEU A 468 21.94 5.36 -1.48
C LEU A 468 23.16 5.88 -0.70
N ARG A 469 23.43 5.36 0.50
CA ARG A 469 24.59 5.75 1.33
C ARG A 469 25.28 4.54 1.98
N PRO A 470 25.79 3.59 1.16
CA PRO A 470 26.36 2.33 1.67
C PRO A 470 27.58 2.50 2.58
N LEU A 471 28.26 3.65 2.52
CA LEU A 471 29.49 3.93 3.27
C LEU A 471 29.30 4.97 4.39
N ALA A 472 28.08 5.42 4.67
CA ALA A 472 27.84 6.42 5.72
C ALA A 472 28.36 5.96 7.09
N HIS A 473 28.33 4.65 7.35
CA HIS A 473 28.85 4.04 8.56
C HIS A 473 30.40 4.09 8.67
N PHE A 474 31.13 4.24 7.55
CA PHE A 474 32.59 4.36 7.53
C PHE A 474 33.09 5.82 7.47
N GLY A 475 32.22 6.78 7.16
CA GLY A 475 32.56 8.20 7.05
C GLY A 475 32.79 8.91 8.38
N MET A 476 32.66 8.21 9.50
CA MET A 476 32.88 8.76 10.85
C MET A 476 34.04 8.04 11.53
N GLY A 477 35.26 8.45 11.18
CA GLY A 477 36.48 7.95 11.80
C GLY A 477 37.49 9.07 12.07
N SER A 478 37.74 9.32 13.36
CA SER A 478 38.87 10.06 13.97
C SER A 478 38.71 11.56 14.26
N SER A 479 37.87 11.88 15.25
CA SER A 479 38.39 12.47 16.48
C SER A 479 37.48 12.05 17.62
N GLY A 480 38.08 11.56 18.71
CA GLY A 480 37.39 11.20 19.95
C GLY A 480 36.90 12.42 20.69
N GLN A 481 36.06 13.21 20.04
CA GLN A 481 35.15 14.10 20.70
C GLN A 481 33.82 13.36 20.63
N GLN A 482 33.34 12.91 21.80
CA GLN A 482 31.93 12.62 21.96
C GLN A 482 31.21 13.87 21.47
N VAL A 483 30.75 13.84 20.21
CA VAL A 483 29.58 14.62 19.84
C VAL A 483 28.55 14.02 20.77
N ALA A 484 28.27 14.74 21.86
CA ALA A 484 27.03 14.54 22.58
C ALA A 484 26.00 14.50 21.46
N GLU A 485 25.50 13.31 21.20
CA GLU A 485 24.30 13.11 20.43
C GLU A 485 23.34 14.09 21.08
N THR A 486 23.03 15.20 20.40
CA THR A 486 21.94 16.06 20.83
C THR A 486 20.69 15.26 20.49
N GLU A 487 20.54 14.13 21.16
CA GLU A 487 19.48 13.17 21.01
C GLU A 487 18.27 13.91 21.56
N MET A 488 17.38 14.31 20.67
CA MET A 488 16.13 14.93 21.08
C MET A 488 15.37 13.90 21.90
N THR A 489 15.32 14.11 23.21
CA THR A 489 14.60 13.23 24.11
C THR A 489 13.11 13.39 23.86
N PHE A 490 12.48 12.31 23.42
CA PHE A 490 11.03 12.18 23.32
C PHE A 490 10.50 11.38 24.50
N VAL A 491 9.38 11.81 25.06
CA VAL A 491 8.58 10.98 25.97
C VAL A 491 7.63 10.13 25.13
N SER A 492 7.55 8.84 25.40
CA SER A 492 6.60 7.95 24.71
C SER A 492 5.21 8.04 25.33
N ALA A 493 4.17 8.04 24.51
CA ALA A 493 2.79 7.87 24.95
C ALA A 493 2.04 6.99 23.93
N ASN A 494 1.30 5.99 24.40
CA ASN A 494 0.56 5.03 23.56
C ASN A 494 -0.96 5.07 23.81
N SER A 495 -1.43 6.01 24.63
CA SER A 495 -2.85 6.18 24.92
C SER A 495 -3.19 7.65 25.20
N THR A 496 -4.47 8.00 25.07
CA THR A 496 -5.00 9.33 25.44
C THR A 496 -4.62 9.76 26.87
N PRO A 497 -4.84 8.94 27.92
CA PRO A 497 -4.44 9.32 29.28
C PRO A 497 -2.93 9.47 29.45
N GLU A 498 -2.10 8.65 28.79
CA GLU A 498 -0.65 8.81 28.81
C GLU A 498 -0.21 10.10 28.13
N LEU A 499 -0.84 10.47 27.02
CA LEU A 499 -0.55 11.71 26.30
C LEU A 499 -0.93 12.93 27.16
N GLU A 500 -2.13 12.92 27.76
CA GLU A 500 -2.57 13.98 28.66
C GLU A 500 -1.63 14.11 29.87
N GLN A 501 -1.19 12.99 30.44
CA GLN A 501 -0.23 12.98 31.53
C GLN A 501 1.13 13.54 31.11
N ALA A 502 1.64 13.15 29.95
CA ALA A 502 2.89 13.66 29.41
C ALA A 502 2.81 15.19 29.15
N MET A 503 1.68 15.68 28.67
CA MET A 503 1.44 17.12 28.49
C MET A 503 1.26 17.86 29.82
N ALA A 504 0.56 17.28 30.80
CA ALA A 504 0.40 17.87 32.12
C ALA A 504 1.72 17.96 32.89
N SER A 505 2.66 17.03 32.64
CA SER A 505 4.00 17.04 33.22
C SER A 505 4.94 18.10 32.60
N ALA A 506 4.48 18.83 31.58
CA ALA A 506 5.30 19.79 30.83
C ALA A 506 5.48 21.15 31.52
N ASP A 507 5.00 21.36 32.75
CA ASP A 507 5.10 22.62 33.51
C ASP A 507 4.64 23.87 32.71
N GLY A 508 3.58 23.73 31.90
CA GLY A 508 3.04 24.83 31.08
C GLY A 508 3.81 25.11 29.78
N ARG A 509 4.73 24.21 29.38
CA ARG A 509 5.36 24.28 28.05
C ARG A 509 4.40 23.76 26.97
N PRO A 510 4.42 24.33 25.76
CA PRO A 510 3.67 23.80 24.62
C PRO A 510 4.17 22.40 24.27
N ALA A 511 3.30 21.53 23.76
CA ALA A 511 3.64 20.16 23.43
C ALA A 511 3.79 19.96 21.91
N PHE A 512 4.81 19.20 21.52
CA PHE A 512 4.99 18.71 20.16
C PHE A 512 4.77 17.19 20.15
N VAL A 513 3.72 16.75 19.48
CA VAL A 513 3.33 15.34 19.43
C VAL A 513 3.59 14.79 18.03
N TYR A 514 4.45 13.77 17.95
CA TYR A 514 4.83 13.12 16.71
C TYR A 514 4.32 11.68 16.67
N PHE A 515 3.44 11.38 15.72
CA PHE A 515 2.92 10.04 15.44
C PHE A 515 3.83 9.33 14.43
N THR A 516 4.39 8.19 14.82
CA THR A 516 5.31 7.38 14.02
C THR A 516 4.84 5.93 13.93
N ALA A 517 5.52 5.12 13.11
CA ALA A 517 5.46 3.66 13.17
C ALA A 517 6.70 3.04 12.50
N ASP A 518 7.06 1.82 12.86
CA ASP A 518 8.20 1.12 12.28
C ASP A 518 7.99 0.75 10.80
N TRP A 519 6.75 0.50 10.41
CA TRP A 519 6.38 0.23 9.01
C TRP A 519 6.31 1.50 8.15
N CYS A 520 6.44 2.69 8.74
CA CYS A 520 6.36 3.97 8.04
C CYS A 520 7.74 4.43 7.51
N VAL A 521 7.95 4.28 6.20
CA VAL A 521 9.22 4.66 5.54
C VAL A 521 9.52 6.16 5.65
N ILE A 522 8.50 7.02 5.51
CA ILE A 522 8.67 8.48 5.59
C ILE A 522 9.06 8.89 7.01
N CYS A 523 8.53 8.20 8.03
CA CYS A 523 8.85 8.46 9.43
C CYS A 523 10.33 8.25 9.71
N LYS A 524 10.91 7.15 9.20
CA LYS A 524 12.35 6.88 9.33
C LYS A 524 13.22 7.94 8.63
N THR A 525 12.76 8.48 7.50
CA THR A 525 13.45 9.60 6.82
C THR A 525 13.43 10.86 7.68
N ILE A 526 12.28 11.22 8.26
CA ILE A 526 12.14 12.38 9.16
C ILE A 526 13.04 12.22 10.40
N GLU A 527 13.00 11.05 11.05
CA GLU A 527 13.81 10.78 12.25
C GLU A 527 15.31 10.84 11.98
N ARG A 528 15.76 10.43 10.79
CA ARG A 528 17.18 10.40 10.42
C ARG A 528 17.70 11.74 9.87
N ASP A 529 16.91 12.41 9.04
CA ASP A 529 17.39 13.54 8.25
C ASP A 529 16.88 14.89 8.78
N LEU A 530 15.67 14.94 9.36
CA LEU A 530 15.01 16.17 9.81
C LEU A 530 15.29 16.47 11.29
N PHE A 531 15.02 15.50 12.16
CA PHE A 531 15.14 15.68 13.62
C PHE A 531 16.57 15.97 14.09
N PRO A 532 17.65 15.41 13.53
CA PRO A 532 19.01 15.75 13.94
C PRO A 532 19.49 17.12 13.44
N SER A 533 18.71 17.85 12.64
CA SER A 533 19.12 19.16 12.13
C SER A 533 19.15 20.22 13.24
N ALA A 534 20.24 21.00 13.30
CA ALA A 534 20.48 21.94 14.39
C ALA A 534 19.36 23.00 14.52
N ASP A 535 18.78 23.44 13.40
CA ASP A 535 17.69 24.42 13.38
C ASP A 535 16.40 23.85 13.96
N VAL A 536 16.06 22.59 13.67
CA VAL A 536 14.87 21.91 14.22
C VAL A 536 15.05 21.63 15.70
N VAL A 537 16.24 21.19 16.11
CA VAL A 537 16.57 20.99 17.54
C VAL A 537 16.41 22.29 18.33
N ALA A 538 16.93 23.40 17.82
CA ALA A 538 16.78 24.72 18.45
C ALA A 538 15.33 25.26 18.38
N GLY A 539 14.62 24.96 17.29
CA GLY A 539 13.22 25.34 17.11
C GLY A 539 12.28 24.61 18.07
N LEU A 540 12.51 23.32 18.31
CA LEU A 540 11.76 22.52 19.27
C LEU A 540 12.24 22.68 20.71
N ASP A 541 13.32 23.43 20.95
CA ASP A 541 13.77 23.76 22.29
C ASP A 541 12.67 24.55 23.03
N GLY A 542 12.30 24.11 24.22
CA GLY A 542 11.15 24.64 24.98
C GLY A 542 9.80 23.97 24.71
N PHE A 543 9.66 23.06 23.73
CA PHE A 543 8.49 22.20 23.62
C PHE A 543 8.66 20.91 24.42
N GLN A 544 7.57 20.40 24.99
CA GLN A 544 7.50 19.02 25.46
C GLN A 544 7.36 18.10 24.25
N ARG A 545 8.42 17.35 23.94
CA ARG A 545 8.46 16.46 22.78
C ARG A 545 7.90 15.10 23.16
N ILE A 546 6.81 14.70 22.52
CA ILE A 546 6.10 13.45 22.77
C ILE A 546 6.05 12.65 21.47
N LYS A 547 6.34 11.36 21.56
CA LYS A 547 6.33 10.42 20.43
C LYS A 547 5.27 9.37 20.70
N VAL A 548 4.37 9.19 19.75
CA VAL A 548 3.33 8.15 19.78
C VAL A 548 3.71 7.09 18.76
N ASP A 549 3.91 5.87 19.23
CA ASP A 549 4.29 4.74 18.38
C ASP A 549 3.06 3.91 18.00
N LEU A 550 2.70 3.95 16.72
CA LEU A 550 1.57 3.24 16.14
C LEU A 550 2.01 1.92 15.46
N THR A 551 3.18 1.38 15.82
CA THR A 551 3.66 0.08 15.32
C THR A 551 2.72 -1.04 15.75
N ASP A 552 2.33 -1.06 17.03
CA ASP A 552 1.34 -1.99 17.58
C ASP A 552 -0.03 -1.33 17.61
N PHE A 553 -0.93 -1.77 16.72
CA PHE A 553 -2.25 -1.17 16.56
C PHE A 553 -3.26 -1.72 17.58
N ASN A 554 -3.17 -1.21 18.81
CA ASN A 554 -4.02 -1.60 19.93
C ASN A 554 -5.22 -0.65 20.11
N GLN A 555 -6.22 -1.05 20.92
CA GLN A 555 -7.43 -0.26 21.18
C GLN A 555 -7.13 1.15 21.72
N GLU A 556 -6.08 1.28 22.53
CA GLU A 556 -5.64 2.55 23.13
C GLU A 556 -5.07 3.52 22.09
N ASN A 557 -4.17 3.04 21.22
CA ASN A 557 -3.63 3.80 20.08
C ASN A 557 -4.73 4.23 19.10
N HIS A 558 -5.71 3.36 18.87
CA HIS A 558 -6.86 3.67 18.00
C HIS A 558 -7.77 4.74 18.60
N GLY A 559 -8.05 4.67 19.92
CA GLY A 559 -8.78 5.71 20.64
C GLY A 559 -8.09 7.06 20.51
N LEU A 560 -6.78 7.10 20.78
CA LEU A 560 -5.96 8.30 20.67
C LEU A 560 -5.99 8.93 19.26
N MET A 561 -5.85 8.10 18.23
CA MET A 561 -5.92 8.57 16.83
C MET A 561 -7.29 9.17 16.50
N ARG A 562 -8.37 8.55 16.98
CA ARG A 562 -9.74 9.03 16.77
C ARG A 562 -9.96 10.37 17.48
N ASP A 563 -9.54 10.46 18.73
CA ASP A 563 -9.72 11.65 19.57
C ASP A 563 -8.96 12.86 19.00
N LEU A 564 -7.80 12.63 18.37
CA LEU A 564 -6.96 13.68 17.76
C LEU A 564 -7.15 13.86 16.25
N ALA A 565 -8.10 13.12 15.65
CA ALA A 565 -8.32 13.07 14.20
C ALA A 565 -7.04 12.78 13.39
N VAL A 566 -6.19 11.87 13.89
CA VAL A 566 -4.97 11.41 13.22
C VAL A 566 -5.31 10.25 12.29
N VAL A 567 -5.10 10.46 10.99
CA VAL A 567 -5.39 9.43 9.97
C VAL A 567 -4.31 8.36 9.91
N GLY A 568 -3.08 8.70 10.30
CA GLY A 568 -1.94 7.77 10.34
C GLY A 568 -0.58 8.49 10.42
N PRO A 569 0.52 7.73 10.55
CA PRO A 569 1.87 8.27 10.58
C PRO A 569 2.41 8.57 9.16
N PRO A 570 3.33 9.55 8.98
CA PRO A 570 3.75 10.54 9.97
C PRO A 570 2.74 11.68 10.09
N THR A 571 2.32 11.96 11.33
CA THR A 571 1.53 13.16 11.65
C THR A 571 2.21 13.88 12.81
N MET A 572 2.32 15.21 12.70
CA MET A 572 2.88 16.07 13.72
C MET A 572 1.82 17.09 14.14
N ILE A 573 1.56 17.17 15.45
CA ILE A 573 0.59 18.10 16.04
C ILE A 573 1.33 18.96 17.06
N PHE A 574 1.02 20.25 17.06
CA PHE A 574 1.49 21.19 18.06
C PHE A 574 0.32 21.58 18.95
N PHE A 575 0.53 21.54 20.26
CA PHE A 575 -0.40 22.02 21.27
C PHE A 575 0.22 23.20 22.01
N ASP A 576 -0.59 24.20 22.31
CA ASP A 576 -0.23 25.27 23.22
C ASP A 576 -0.24 24.81 24.70
N ALA A 577 0.01 25.73 25.62
CA ALA A 577 0.03 25.44 27.06
C ALA A 577 -1.34 25.05 27.63
N ASP A 578 -2.43 25.35 26.92
CA ASP A 578 -3.82 25.04 27.29
C ASP A 578 -4.33 23.75 26.60
N ALA A 579 -3.43 22.97 25.99
CA ALA A 579 -3.73 21.76 25.22
C ALA A 579 -4.68 22.01 24.02
N ALA A 580 -4.66 23.22 23.47
CA ALA A 580 -5.34 23.56 22.22
C ALA A 580 -4.34 23.53 21.05
N GLU A 581 -4.81 23.07 19.90
CA GLU A 581 -4.05 23.02 18.66
C GLU A 581 -4.18 24.36 17.91
N PRO A 582 -3.10 25.13 17.73
CA PRO A 582 -3.17 26.37 16.96
C PRO A 582 -3.45 26.08 15.48
N ASN A 583 -4.37 26.84 14.88
CA ASN A 583 -4.81 26.63 13.51
C ASN A 583 -3.65 26.64 12.50
N GLY A 584 -3.57 25.62 11.64
CA GLY A 584 -2.60 25.52 10.55
C GLY A 584 -1.20 25.05 10.97
N THR A 585 -1.00 24.63 12.22
CA THR A 585 0.31 24.13 12.69
C THR A 585 0.54 22.64 12.43
N ARG A 586 -0.53 21.85 12.30
CA ARG A 586 -0.48 20.41 12.02
C ARG A 586 0.15 20.10 10.67
N LEU A 587 1.01 19.09 10.66
CA LEU A 587 1.73 18.62 9.49
C LEU A 587 1.46 17.13 9.27
N ILE A 588 1.11 16.73 8.05
CA ILE A 588 0.78 15.35 7.68
C ILE A 588 1.61 14.95 6.46
N GLY A 589 2.29 13.81 6.54
CA GLY A 589 3.04 13.24 5.42
C GLY A 589 4.51 13.70 5.35
N ASP A 590 5.03 13.85 4.14
CA ASP A 590 6.43 14.24 3.92
C ASP A 590 6.63 15.74 4.18
N VAL A 591 7.58 16.08 5.06
CA VAL A 591 7.76 17.43 5.61
C VAL A 591 9.23 17.81 5.56
N GLY A 592 9.53 19.02 5.09
CA GLY A 592 10.87 19.60 5.07
C GLY A 592 11.19 20.48 6.28
N VAL A 593 12.44 20.90 6.40
CA VAL A 593 12.93 21.72 7.53
C VAL A 593 12.19 23.06 7.61
N ASP A 594 12.05 23.75 6.48
CA ASP A 594 11.43 25.08 6.43
C ASP A 594 9.94 25.05 6.85
N THR A 595 9.20 24.02 6.41
CA THR A 595 7.78 23.86 6.79
C THR A 595 7.63 23.51 8.25
N LEU A 596 8.50 22.66 8.81
CA LEU A 596 8.48 22.36 10.24
C LEU A 596 8.79 23.61 11.08
N LEU A 597 9.81 24.39 10.71
CA LEU A 597 10.17 25.62 11.41
C LEU A 597 9.07 26.69 11.34
N ALA A 598 8.36 26.79 10.21
CA ALA A 598 7.20 27.67 10.09
C ALA A 598 6.08 27.29 11.07
N SER A 599 5.72 26.00 11.15
CA SER A 599 4.74 25.51 12.12
C SER A 599 5.18 25.72 13.57
N ILE A 600 6.46 25.47 13.88
CA ILE A 600 7.04 25.73 15.21
C ILE A 600 6.91 27.22 15.59
N ALA A 601 7.24 28.12 14.66
CA ALA A 601 7.15 29.55 14.90
C ALA A 601 5.70 30.01 15.12
N GLN A 602 4.76 29.42 14.38
CA GLN A 602 3.33 29.69 14.52
C GLN A 602 2.74 29.11 15.81
N ALA A 603 3.21 27.93 16.25
CA ALA A 603 2.78 27.31 17.50
C ALA A 603 3.30 28.03 18.77
N ARG A 604 4.28 28.92 18.63
CA ARG A 604 4.81 29.76 19.73
C ARG A 604 4.09 31.11 19.87
N GLN A 605 3.27 31.50 18.90
CA GLN A 605 2.48 32.74 18.92
C GLN A 605 1.16 32.50 19.65
#